data_AF-A0A1U7CUW4-F1
#
_entry.id   AF-A0A1U7CUW4-F1
#
_cell.length_a   1.000
_cell.length_b   1.000
_cell.length_c   1.000
_cell.angle_alpha   90.00
_cell.angle_beta   90.00
_cell.angle_gamma   90.00
#
_symmetry.space_group_name_H-M   'P 1'
#
loop_
_entity.id
_entity.type
_entity.pdbx_description
1 polymer ?
#
loop_
_entity_poly.entity_id
_entity_poly.type
_entity_poly.pdbx_seq_one_letter_code
_entity_poly.pdbx_strand_id
1 'polypeptide(L)'
;MRKTATLAVGLMFASAGIGKADEPRPVPLTRPEMKRLIEDMKARKPRIPLPELTEAEKAKLGERGAGYESRIRALYLPAGEGFGYGGNRPATAGNAAGRARGDANRGAAPAGAGPEFARNADPNMSLDGAFKVELFWIASRANNCQYCLGHQEGKLLRAGLKEDEIAALDGDWSEFNPAQRKAFAFARKLTYEPHTLSDADIDGLRKDYQDLQILEMILSVAGNNAINRWKEGAGVPQSQGGGGFGRRTESGEVAAPAAPAAAHTYLTPTSEKFQSLITKVAPVVNDSKTGEPTKLTVCNRPPLESRADVAKALETARARTPRLPLVDDAKARAIVSSTLPDGPLPQWVRLAANFPREGANRITAVLAADEKGDLKPLLKAQASWIIARQDRAWYAAGVAQRRLKELGQTDDQIAALDGDWSEFSPVDRAMFTVARKLAASPVVLTDSEVDAAVKLAGPRDVVQLISFTTTRAWFDRVTEAAGLQLEK
;
A
#
# COMPACT_ATOMS: atom_id res chain seq x y z
N MET A 1 46.15 18.17 -49.94
CA MET A 1 44.81 17.66 -49.54
C MET A 1 44.98 16.62 -48.44
N ARG A 2 44.74 16.98 -47.17
CA ARG A 2 44.62 16.01 -46.06
C ARG A 2 43.17 16.09 -45.57
N LYS A 3 42.43 14.97 -45.68
CA LYS A 3 41.07 14.85 -45.16
C LYS A 3 41.17 14.39 -43.70
N THR A 4 40.69 15.22 -42.79
CA THR A 4 40.41 14.91 -41.39
C THR A 4 39.18 14.00 -41.31
N ALA A 5 39.33 12.83 -40.67
CA ALA A 5 38.23 11.96 -40.32
C ALA A 5 37.83 12.25 -38.86
N THR A 6 36.65 12.83 -38.67
CA THR A 6 36.06 13.07 -37.36
C THR A 6 35.45 11.77 -36.86
N LEU A 7 36.04 11.19 -35.80
CA LEU A 7 35.52 10.02 -35.12
C LEU A 7 34.40 10.48 -34.16
N ALA A 8 33.15 10.26 -34.54
CA ALA A 8 32.00 10.47 -33.66
C ALA A 8 31.91 9.31 -32.67
N VAL A 9 32.32 9.54 -31.42
CA VAL A 9 32.08 8.61 -30.30
C VAL A 9 30.62 8.76 -29.90
N GLY A 10 29.78 7.84 -30.36
CA GLY A 10 28.41 7.70 -29.88
C GLY A 10 28.40 7.19 -28.45
N LEU A 11 27.95 8.01 -27.49
CA LEU A 11 27.58 7.54 -26.15
C LEU A 11 26.37 6.61 -26.29
N MET A 12 26.57 5.30 -26.15
CA MET A 12 25.47 4.38 -25.84
C MET A 12 25.05 4.62 -24.39
N PHE A 13 23.90 5.25 -24.19
CA PHE A 13 23.18 5.17 -22.92
C PHE A 13 22.62 3.76 -22.77
N ALA A 14 23.33 2.89 -22.05
CA ALA A 14 22.75 1.65 -21.56
C ALA A 14 21.72 2.00 -20.47
N SER A 15 20.43 1.79 -20.74
CA SER A 15 19.35 1.90 -19.77
C SER A 15 19.46 0.77 -18.73
N ALA A 16 20.30 0.96 -17.73
CA ALA A 16 20.61 -0.03 -16.69
C ALA A 16 19.50 -0.20 -15.61
N GLY A 17 18.29 0.34 -15.83
CA GLY A 17 17.27 0.49 -14.78
C GLY A 17 16.02 -0.39 -14.90
N ILE A 18 15.78 -1.04 -16.05
CA ILE A 18 14.62 -1.93 -16.23
C ILE A 18 15.08 -3.36 -15.90
N GLY A 19 14.71 -3.85 -14.71
CA GLY A 19 15.00 -5.23 -14.31
C GLY A 19 14.49 -6.25 -15.35
N LYS A 20 15.14 -7.42 -15.42
CA LYS A 20 14.64 -8.51 -16.27
C LYS A 20 13.26 -8.96 -15.77
N ALA A 21 12.38 -9.39 -16.68
CA ALA A 21 11.00 -9.77 -16.34
C ALA A 21 10.92 -10.87 -15.27
N ASP A 22 11.91 -11.75 -15.20
CA ASP A 22 12.02 -12.87 -14.25
C ASP A 22 12.72 -12.52 -12.93
N GLU A 23 13.21 -11.29 -12.77
CA GLU A 23 13.94 -10.86 -11.58
C GLU A 23 13.20 -9.72 -10.88
N PRO A 24 13.14 -9.71 -9.53
CA PRO A 24 12.66 -8.55 -8.79
C PRO A 24 13.49 -7.29 -9.13
N ARG A 25 12.85 -6.12 -9.19
CA ARG A 25 13.56 -4.84 -9.37
C ARG A 25 14.55 -4.63 -8.20
N PRO A 26 15.75 -4.08 -8.44
CA PRO A 26 16.77 -3.94 -7.40
C PRO A 26 16.37 -2.93 -6.30
N VAL A 27 16.94 -3.08 -5.12
CA VAL A 27 16.88 -2.08 -4.04
C VAL A 27 17.98 -1.05 -4.28
N PRO A 28 17.66 0.23 -4.54
CA PRO A 28 18.68 1.27 -4.63
C PRO A 28 19.28 1.48 -3.24
N LEU A 29 20.61 1.59 -3.15
CA LEU A 29 21.31 1.76 -1.88
C LEU A 29 21.44 3.23 -1.49
N THR A 30 21.63 4.10 -2.50
CA THR A 30 21.88 5.54 -2.30
C THR A 30 20.78 6.40 -2.90
N ARG A 31 20.73 7.66 -2.46
CA ARG A 31 19.76 8.66 -2.94
C ARG A 31 19.83 8.87 -4.46
N PRO A 32 21.00 9.03 -5.12
CA PRO A 32 21.06 9.18 -6.58
C PRO A 32 20.55 7.94 -7.34
N GLU A 33 20.84 6.74 -6.85
CA GLU A 33 20.33 5.49 -7.44
C GLU A 33 18.81 5.42 -7.33
N MET A 34 18.27 5.78 -6.17
CA MET A 34 16.83 5.79 -5.95
C MET A 34 16.13 6.79 -6.88
N LYS A 35 16.65 8.01 -7.00
CA LYS A 35 16.14 9.04 -7.92
C LYS A 35 16.11 8.53 -9.37
N ARG A 36 17.17 7.83 -9.81
CA ARG A 36 17.21 7.21 -11.14
C ARG A 36 16.10 6.17 -11.33
N LEU A 37 15.93 5.26 -10.37
CA LEU A 37 14.90 4.24 -10.49
C LEU A 37 13.47 4.81 -10.41
N ILE A 38 13.25 5.89 -9.66
CA ILE A 38 11.98 6.63 -9.67
C ILE A 38 11.72 7.26 -11.05
N GLU A 39 12.75 7.86 -11.66
CA GLU A 39 12.66 8.42 -13.02
C GLU A 39 12.32 7.33 -14.06
N ASP A 40 12.97 6.17 -13.96
CA ASP A 40 12.76 5.03 -14.85
C ASP A 40 11.32 4.46 -14.78
N MET A 41 10.58 4.71 -13.69
CA MET A 41 9.16 4.31 -13.58
C MET A 41 8.27 4.94 -14.64
N LYS A 42 8.70 6.02 -15.31
CA LYS A 42 7.97 6.61 -16.44
C LYS A 42 7.96 5.73 -17.68
N ALA A 43 8.94 4.84 -17.80
CA ALA A 43 9.06 3.87 -18.88
C ALA A 43 8.59 2.45 -18.47
N ARG A 44 8.08 2.28 -17.24
CA ARG A 44 7.62 0.98 -16.74
C ARG A 44 6.54 0.41 -17.66
N LYS A 45 6.76 -0.82 -18.15
CA LYS A 45 5.72 -1.57 -18.85
C LYS A 45 4.66 -2.02 -17.83
N PRO A 46 3.36 -1.75 -18.07
CA PRO A 46 2.32 -2.24 -17.18
C PRO A 46 2.20 -3.77 -17.17
N ARG A 47 1.83 -4.35 -16.03
CA ARG A 47 1.74 -5.81 -15.86
C ARG A 47 0.43 -6.41 -16.39
N ILE A 48 -0.66 -5.66 -16.26
CA ILE A 48 -1.99 -6.11 -16.70
C ILE A 48 -2.26 -5.56 -18.11
N PRO A 49 -2.56 -6.42 -19.10
CA PRO A 49 -2.97 -5.98 -20.42
C PRO A 49 -4.32 -5.26 -20.35
N LEU A 50 -4.51 -4.28 -21.24
CA LEU A 50 -5.76 -3.53 -21.35
C LEU A 50 -6.40 -3.80 -22.71
N PRO A 51 -7.66 -4.26 -22.79
CA PRO A 51 -8.39 -4.38 -24.04
C PRO A 51 -8.69 -2.98 -24.59
N GLU A 52 -8.90 -2.88 -25.90
CA GLU A 52 -9.43 -1.65 -26.49
C GLU A 52 -10.79 -1.30 -25.86
N LEU A 53 -11.03 -0.02 -25.60
CA LEU A 53 -12.30 0.43 -25.05
C LEU A 53 -13.36 0.50 -26.16
N THR A 54 -14.55 -0.01 -25.87
CA THR A 54 -15.74 0.23 -26.70
C THR A 54 -16.17 1.70 -26.67
N GLU A 55 -16.96 2.15 -27.65
CA GLU A 55 -17.47 3.53 -27.66
C GLU A 55 -18.29 3.88 -26.42
N ALA A 56 -19.09 2.92 -25.91
CA ALA A 56 -19.83 3.09 -24.66
C ALA A 56 -18.90 3.26 -23.44
N GLU A 57 -17.80 2.51 -23.38
CA GLU A 57 -16.82 2.64 -22.30
C GLU A 57 -16.02 3.95 -22.41
N LYS A 58 -15.66 4.37 -23.62
CA LYS A 58 -15.03 5.69 -23.85
C LYS A 58 -15.94 6.81 -23.37
N ALA A 59 -17.23 6.77 -23.73
CA ALA A 59 -18.22 7.75 -23.28
C ALA A 59 -18.36 7.76 -21.75
N LYS A 60 -18.39 6.60 -21.11
CA LYS A 60 -18.48 6.47 -19.65
C LYS A 60 -17.23 6.95 -18.91
N LEU A 61 -16.05 6.68 -19.47
CA LEU A 61 -14.77 6.99 -18.82
C LEU A 61 -14.32 8.43 -19.06
N GLY A 62 -14.64 9.00 -20.21
CA GLY A 62 -14.13 10.31 -20.64
C GLY A 62 -12.60 10.34 -20.59
N GLU A 63 -12.03 11.43 -20.08
CA GLU A 63 -10.58 11.61 -19.93
C GLU A 63 -9.92 10.54 -19.04
N ARG A 64 -10.66 9.93 -18.11
CA ARG A 64 -10.14 8.83 -17.27
C ARG A 64 -9.82 7.59 -18.11
N GLY A 65 -10.40 7.48 -19.30
CA GLY A 65 -10.11 6.43 -20.27
C GLY A 65 -8.69 6.49 -20.84
N ALA A 66 -7.94 7.57 -20.63
CA ALA A 66 -6.53 7.67 -21.04
C ALA A 66 -5.55 7.08 -20.01
N GLY A 67 -5.94 6.98 -18.74
CA GLY A 67 -5.06 6.54 -17.65
C GLY A 67 -5.06 5.03 -17.44
N TYR A 68 -3.88 4.42 -17.39
CA TYR A 68 -3.73 2.98 -17.16
C TYR A 68 -4.49 2.48 -15.92
N GLU A 69 -4.26 3.11 -14.76
CA GLU A 69 -4.88 2.70 -13.50
C GLU A 69 -6.41 2.89 -13.51
N SER A 70 -6.89 4.00 -14.07
CA SER A 70 -8.32 4.28 -14.18
C SER A 70 -9.03 3.22 -15.02
N ARG A 71 -8.39 2.77 -16.11
CA ARG A 71 -8.92 1.71 -16.98
C ARG A 71 -8.95 0.35 -16.29
N ILE A 72 -7.86 -0.09 -15.64
CA ILE A 72 -7.88 -1.40 -14.95
C ILE A 72 -8.95 -1.43 -13.86
N ARG A 73 -9.13 -0.33 -13.10
CA ARG A 73 -10.17 -0.26 -12.07
C ARG A 73 -11.56 -0.35 -12.68
N ALA A 74 -11.82 0.41 -13.73
CA ALA A 74 -13.14 0.44 -14.36
C ALA A 74 -13.50 -0.87 -15.07
N LEU A 75 -12.52 -1.53 -15.68
CA LEU A 75 -12.74 -2.76 -16.44
C LEU A 75 -12.82 -3.98 -15.52
N TYR A 76 -11.96 -4.07 -14.50
CA TYR A 76 -11.74 -5.33 -13.79
C TYR A 76 -12.19 -5.36 -12.34
N LEU A 77 -12.44 -4.22 -11.69
CA LEU A 77 -12.95 -4.19 -10.32
C LEU A 77 -14.46 -4.00 -10.28
N PRO A 78 -15.17 -4.62 -9.33
CA PRO A 78 -16.58 -4.39 -9.12
C PRO A 78 -16.83 -2.96 -8.59
N ALA A 79 -18.04 -2.46 -8.85
CA ALA A 79 -18.40 -1.10 -8.44
C ALA A 79 -18.37 -0.96 -6.90
N GLY A 80 -17.67 0.06 -6.42
CA GLY A 80 -17.51 0.35 -4.99
C GLY A 80 -16.32 -0.35 -4.33
N GLU A 81 -15.54 -1.18 -5.04
CA GLU A 81 -14.23 -1.60 -4.56
C GLU A 81 -13.16 -0.53 -4.80
N GLY A 82 -12.32 -0.28 -3.80
CA GLY A 82 -11.09 0.46 -3.99
C GLY A 82 -10.29 0.73 -2.72
N PHE A 83 -9.04 1.15 -2.90
CA PHE A 83 -8.05 1.31 -1.82
C PHE A 83 -7.58 2.74 -1.65
N GLY A 84 -7.55 3.20 -0.40
CA GLY A 84 -6.86 4.43 0.00
C GLY A 84 -7.27 4.89 1.40
N TYR A 85 -6.29 5.23 2.24
CA TYR A 85 -6.52 5.93 3.52
C TYR A 85 -6.46 7.41 3.21
N GLY A 86 -7.51 8.17 3.54
CA GLY A 86 -7.56 9.61 3.24
C GLY A 86 -7.60 9.94 1.75
N GLY A 87 -8.37 9.21 0.93
CA GLY A 87 -8.56 9.65 -0.47
C GLY A 87 -9.20 8.72 -1.48
N ASN A 88 -9.93 7.67 -1.10
CA ASN A 88 -10.73 6.94 -2.09
C ASN A 88 -12.20 7.41 -2.03
N ARG A 89 -12.53 8.36 -2.91
CA ARG A 89 -13.90 8.81 -3.16
C ARG A 89 -14.70 7.65 -3.76
N PRO A 90 -15.94 7.38 -3.31
CA PRO A 90 -16.84 6.52 -4.06
C PRO A 90 -17.10 7.16 -5.43
N ALA A 91 -17.15 6.33 -6.47
CA ALA A 91 -17.73 6.73 -7.74
C ALA A 91 -19.27 6.79 -7.58
N THR A 92 -19.80 7.88 -7.02
CA THR A 92 -21.24 8.15 -7.15
C THR A 92 -21.50 8.80 -8.49
N ALA A 93 -22.43 8.20 -9.24
CA ALA A 93 -23.00 8.75 -10.45
C ALA A 93 -23.63 10.12 -10.17
N GLY A 94 -23.42 11.08 -11.09
CA GLY A 94 -24.19 12.31 -11.19
C GLY A 94 -23.97 13.35 -10.10
N ASN A 95 -23.00 14.26 -10.30
CA ASN A 95 -23.04 15.57 -9.66
C ASN A 95 -23.45 16.62 -10.70
N ALA A 96 -24.72 16.55 -11.10
CA ALA A 96 -25.44 17.70 -11.61
C ALA A 96 -26.42 18.11 -10.50
N ALA A 97 -26.43 19.40 -10.17
CA ALA A 97 -27.25 20.09 -9.17
C ALA A 97 -26.71 20.14 -7.72
N GLY A 98 -26.50 21.37 -7.23
CA GLY A 98 -26.28 21.66 -5.80
C GLY A 98 -25.43 22.89 -5.50
N ARG A 99 -25.79 24.07 -6.01
CA ARG A 99 -25.26 25.35 -5.51
C ARG A 99 -25.86 25.70 -4.14
N ALA A 100 -25.04 26.36 -3.33
CA ALA A 100 -25.38 27.28 -2.23
C ALA A 100 -26.03 26.70 -0.95
N ARG A 101 -25.30 26.76 0.16
CA ARG A 101 -25.59 27.63 1.32
C ARG A 101 -24.38 27.63 2.26
N GLY A 102 -24.00 28.83 2.69
CA GLY A 102 -22.89 29.03 3.61
C GLY A 102 -23.32 28.82 5.05
N ASP A 103 -22.39 28.33 5.86
CA ASP A 103 -22.39 28.60 7.29
C ASP A 103 -20.95 28.86 7.75
N ALA A 104 -20.81 29.98 8.44
CA ALA A 104 -19.58 30.55 8.93
C ALA A 104 -19.28 29.96 10.31
N ASN A 105 -18.45 28.93 10.36
CA ASN A 105 -17.67 28.64 11.56
C ASN A 105 -16.39 27.86 11.15
N ARG A 106 -15.37 28.61 10.72
CA ARG A 106 -14.05 28.04 10.40
C ARG A 106 -13.12 28.29 11.59
N GLY A 107 -12.88 27.24 12.38
CA GLY A 107 -11.60 27.10 13.07
C GLY A 107 -10.48 27.03 12.03
N ALA A 108 -9.38 27.72 12.27
CA ALA A 108 -8.28 27.85 11.32
C ALA A 108 -7.75 26.47 10.91
N ALA A 109 -7.85 26.15 9.61
CA ALA A 109 -7.17 25.01 9.02
C ALA A 109 -5.65 25.30 8.99
N PRO A 110 -4.78 24.31 9.24
CA PRO A 110 -3.34 24.51 9.11
C PRO A 110 -2.98 24.88 7.67
N ALA A 111 -2.07 25.83 7.53
CA ALA A 111 -1.61 26.33 6.25
C ALA A 111 -1.05 25.17 5.40
N GLY A 112 -1.63 24.93 4.23
CA GLY A 112 -1.22 23.88 3.29
C GLY A 112 -2.26 22.77 3.06
N ALA A 113 -3.29 22.65 3.90
CA ALA A 113 -4.42 21.75 3.63
C ALA A 113 -5.42 22.42 2.67
N GLY A 114 -5.48 21.97 1.43
CA GLY A 114 -6.49 22.45 0.48
C GLY A 114 -7.92 22.29 1.04
N PRO A 115 -8.89 23.16 0.68
CA PRO A 115 -10.23 23.21 1.28
C PRO A 115 -11.03 21.88 1.22
N GLU A 116 -10.66 20.95 0.34
CA GLU A 116 -11.25 19.61 0.24
C GLU A 116 -10.67 18.59 1.25
N PHE A 117 -9.42 18.74 1.70
CA PHE A 117 -8.86 17.90 2.77
C PHE A 117 -9.53 18.22 4.11
N ALA A 118 -9.86 19.49 4.36
CA ALA A 118 -10.53 19.92 5.58
C ALA A 118 -12.02 19.54 5.64
N ARG A 119 -12.73 19.46 4.50
CA ARG A 119 -14.17 19.17 4.47
C ARG A 119 -14.54 17.72 4.79
N ASN A 120 -13.65 16.77 4.49
CA ASN A 120 -13.90 15.33 4.63
C ASN A 120 -12.94 14.63 5.62
N ALA A 121 -12.09 15.36 6.33
CA ALA A 121 -11.26 14.79 7.38
C ALA A 121 -12.14 14.13 8.45
N ASP A 122 -11.70 12.99 8.96
CA ASP A 122 -12.34 12.37 10.10
C ASP A 122 -12.21 13.28 11.33
N PRO A 123 -13.28 13.52 12.11
CA PRO A 123 -13.23 14.46 13.24
C PRO A 123 -12.22 14.08 14.31
N ASN A 124 -11.86 12.79 14.43
CA ASN A 124 -10.97 12.30 15.48
C ASN A 124 -9.51 12.18 15.01
N MET A 125 -9.22 12.43 13.73
CA MET A 125 -7.85 12.43 13.21
C MET A 125 -7.13 13.74 13.53
N SER A 126 -5.92 13.62 14.06
CA SER A 126 -5.13 14.77 14.55
C SER A 126 -3.68 14.77 14.08
N LEU A 127 -3.18 13.70 13.47
CA LEU A 127 -1.83 13.68 12.92
C LEU A 127 -1.73 14.60 11.69
N ASP A 128 -0.64 15.37 11.64
CA ASP A 128 -0.35 16.28 10.55
C ASP A 128 -0.26 15.56 9.18
N GLY A 129 -0.71 16.26 8.14
CA GLY A 129 -0.75 15.72 6.78
C GLY A 129 0.64 15.45 6.19
N ALA A 130 1.61 16.36 6.39
CA ALA A 130 2.98 16.17 5.92
C ALA A 130 3.64 15.01 6.67
N PHE A 131 3.45 14.93 7.99
CA PHE A 131 3.94 13.82 8.80
C PHE A 131 3.41 12.45 8.32
N LYS A 132 2.12 12.33 7.97
CA LYS A 132 1.58 11.10 7.36
C LYS A 132 2.24 10.78 6.01
N VAL A 133 2.62 11.79 5.22
CA VAL A 133 3.35 11.58 3.96
C VAL A 133 4.78 11.13 4.22
N GLU A 134 5.45 11.58 5.28
CA GLU A 134 6.77 11.05 5.71
C GLU A 134 6.65 9.56 6.06
N LEU A 135 5.63 9.16 6.82
CA LEU A 135 5.36 7.76 7.14
C LEU A 135 5.05 6.93 5.87
N PHE A 136 4.37 7.51 4.88
CA PHE A 136 4.15 6.88 3.59
C PHE A 136 5.43 6.75 2.77
N TRP A 137 6.30 7.76 2.83
CA TRP A 137 7.62 7.68 2.20
C TRP A 137 8.43 6.52 2.80
N ILE A 138 8.46 6.40 4.14
CA ILE A 138 9.15 5.29 4.85
C ILE A 138 8.56 3.93 4.47
N ALA A 139 7.24 3.79 4.49
CA ALA A 139 6.59 2.53 4.08
C ALA A 139 6.91 2.18 2.62
N SER A 140 6.89 3.17 1.73
CA SER A 140 7.23 2.98 0.31
C SER A 140 8.70 2.60 0.13
N ARG A 141 9.59 3.15 0.95
CA ARG A 141 11.02 2.85 0.92
C ARG A 141 11.30 1.44 1.43
N ALA A 142 10.68 1.04 2.53
CA ALA A 142 10.77 -0.30 3.10
C ALA A 142 10.20 -1.38 2.16
N ASN A 143 9.14 -1.06 1.43
CA ASN A 143 8.56 -1.92 0.38
C ASN A 143 9.25 -1.80 -0.99
N ASN A 144 10.20 -0.86 -1.15
CA ASN A 144 10.80 -0.47 -2.43
C ASN A 144 9.77 -0.17 -3.57
N CYS A 145 8.63 0.45 -3.23
CA CYS A 145 7.65 0.96 -4.20
C CYS A 145 8.15 2.28 -4.82
N GLN A 146 8.86 2.21 -5.94
CA GLN A 146 9.47 3.37 -6.59
C GLN A 146 8.44 4.37 -7.12
N TYR A 147 7.32 3.88 -7.66
CA TYR A 147 6.18 4.73 -8.04
C TYR A 147 5.70 5.56 -6.84
N CYS A 148 5.55 4.91 -5.68
CA CYS A 148 5.02 5.53 -4.48
C CYS A 148 6.00 6.52 -3.86
N LEU A 149 7.31 6.24 -3.93
CA LEU A 149 8.38 7.13 -3.51
C LEU A 149 8.33 8.44 -4.28
N GLY A 150 8.36 8.40 -5.62
CA GLY A 150 8.31 9.62 -6.44
C GLY A 150 7.09 10.50 -6.12
N HIS A 151 5.92 9.87 -5.95
CA HIS A 151 4.71 10.59 -5.56
C HIS A 151 4.79 11.23 -4.17
N GLN A 152 5.42 10.56 -3.20
CA GLN A 152 5.58 11.09 -1.85
C GLN A 152 6.59 12.23 -1.84
N GLU A 153 7.69 12.14 -2.59
CA GLU A 153 8.66 13.25 -2.73
C GLU A 153 8.00 14.51 -3.27
N GLY A 154 7.21 14.39 -4.34
CA GLY A 154 6.46 15.53 -4.87
C GLY A 154 5.47 16.13 -3.87
N LYS A 155 4.87 15.31 -2.98
CA LYS A 155 3.97 15.79 -1.92
C LYS A 155 4.73 16.49 -0.80
N LEU A 156 5.86 15.94 -0.36
CA LEU A 156 6.69 16.52 0.70
C LEU A 156 7.28 17.87 0.27
N LEU A 157 7.77 17.97 -0.98
CA LEU A 157 8.22 19.25 -1.56
C LEU A 157 7.10 20.30 -1.55
N ARG A 158 5.88 19.92 -1.91
CA ARG A 158 4.71 20.83 -1.85
C ARG A 158 4.29 21.19 -0.42
N ALA A 159 4.57 20.31 0.54
CA ALA A 159 4.37 20.59 1.96
C ALA A 159 5.48 21.48 2.55
N GLY A 160 6.50 21.84 1.76
CA GLY A 160 7.56 22.76 2.14
C GLY A 160 8.85 22.08 2.63
N LEU A 161 8.93 20.75 2.62
CA LEU A 161 10.17 20.05 2.94
C LEU A 161 11.20 20.27 1.83
N LYS A 162 12.46 20.41 2.22
CA LYS A 162 13.62 20.55 1.35
C LYS A 162 14.13 19.16 0.92
N GLU A 163 14.89 19.13 -0.17
CA GLU A 163 15.51 17.90 -0.69
C GLU A 163 16.31 17.14 0.37
N ASP A 164 17.09 17.84 1.19
CA ASP A 164 17.91 17.23 2.24
C ASP A 164 17.06 16.69 3.40
N GLU A 165 15.93 17.31 3.74
CA GLU A 165 14.99 16.80 4.74
C GLU A 165 14.32 15.51 4.24
N ILE A 166 13.96 15.46 2.95
CA ILE A 166 13.43 14.26 2.31
C ILE A 166 14.51 13.17 2.23
N ALA A 167 15.75 13.52 1.91
CA ALA A 167 16.86 12.58 1.87
C ALA A 167 17.18 12.00 3.27
N ALA A 168 17.05 12.81 4.33
CA ALA A 168 17.26 12.38 5.71
C ALA A 168 16.30 11.26 6.14
N LEU A 169 15.09 11.19 5.58
CA LEU A 169 14.16 10.09 5.82
C LEU A 169 14.77 8.71 5.50
N ASP A 170 15.72 8.61 4.56
CA ASP A 170 16.32 7.34 4.16
C ASP A 170 17.40 6.80 5.11
N GLY A 171 17.89 7.59 6.09
CA GLY A 171 18.92 7.08 6.99
C GLY A 171 19.58 8.05 7.98
N ASP A 172 19.23 9.33 7.98
CA ASP A 172 19.69 10.31 8.96
C ASP A 172 18.54 10.85 9.80
N TRP A 173 17.97 9.98 10.63
CA TRP A 173 16.87 10.37 11.50
C TRP A 173 17.29 11.32 12.64
N SER A 174 18.59 11.67 12.75
CA SER A 174 19.09 12.60 13.77
C SER A 174 18.59 14.04 13.55
N GLU A 175 18.14 14.37 12.34
CA GLU A 175 17.53 15.65 11.96
C GLU A 175 16.07 15.79 12.46
N PHE A 176 15.43 14.69 12.88
CA PHE A 176 14.03 14.69 13.32
C PHE A 176 13.92 14.65 14.84
N ASN A 177 12.79 15.09 15.40
CA ASN A 177 12.60 15.03 16.84
C ASN A 177 12.44 13.57 17.36
N PRO A 178 12.68 13.30 18.65
CA PRO A 178 12.62 11.94 19.18
C PRO A 178 11.29 11.19 18.94
N ALA A 179 10.15 11.88 18.97
CA ALA A 179 8.84 11.29 18.71
C ALA A 179 8.71 10.80 17.27
N GLN A 180 9.11 11.63 16.29
CA GLN A 180 9.15 11.26 14.87
C GLN A 180 10.03 10.04 14.63
N ARG A 181 11.22 9.97 15.24
CA ARG A 181 12.12 8.81 15.08
C ARG A 181 11.48 7.50 15.52
N LYS A 182 10.71 7.51 16.62
CA LYS A 182 9.95 6.33 17.08
C LYS A 182 8.84 5.95 16.11
N ALA A 183 8.10 6.93 15.60
CA ALA A 183 7.07 6.70 14.59
C ALA A 183 7.65 6.16 13.27
N PHE A 184 8.84 6.63 12.87
CA PHE A 184 9.55 6.16 11.70
C PHE A 184 10.02 4.71 11.85
N ALA A 185 10.59 4.37 13.02
CA ALA A 185 10.95 3.00 13.36
C ALA A 185 9.71 2.08 13.35
N PHE A 186 8.61 2.54 13.95
CA PHE A 186 7.34 1.84 13.95
C PHE A 186 6.80 1.61 12.53
N ALA A 187 6.77 2.65 11.68
CA ALA A 187 6.26 2.55 10.32
C ALA A 187 7.10 1.59 9.45
N ARG A 188 8.43 1.63 9.60
CA ARG A 188 9.33 0.67 8.96
C ARG A 188 9.05 -0.76 9.43
N LYS A 189 8.93 -0.97 10.75
CA LYS A 189 8.67 -2.29 11.36
C LYS A 189 7.31 -2.86 10.95
N LEU A 190 6.22 -2.09 11.07
CA LEU A 190 4.88 -2.50 10.64
C LEU A 190 4.80 -2.81 9.13
N THR A 191 5.65 -2.15 8.33
CA THR A 191 5.74 -2.39 6.89
C THR A 191 6.50 -3.67 6.58
N TYR A 192 7.78 -3.72 6.99
CA TYR A 192 8.71 -4.75 6.56
C TYR A 192 8.71 -5.97 7.46
N GLU A 193 8.48 -5.83 8.78
CA GLU A 193 8.59 -6.90 9.79
C GLU A 193 7.37 -6.92 10.76
N PRO A 194 6.10 -6.88 10.26
CA PRO A 194 4.89 -6.85 11.09
C PRO A 194 4.84 -8.00 12.12
N HIS A 195 5.35 -9.17 11.76
CA HIS A 195 5.45 -10.33 12.64
C HIS A 195 6.32 -10.14 13.91
N THR A 196 7.12 -9.09 13.97
CA THR A 196 7.97 -8.77 15.13
C THR A 196 7.40 -7.66 16.00
N LEU A 197 6.26 -7.08 15.61
CA LEU A 197 5.59 -6.03 16.36
C LEU A 197 5.06 -6.58 17.69
N SER A 198 5.27 -5.82 18.74
CA SER A 198 5.05 -6.21 20.13
C SER A 198 4.40 -5.08 20.93
N ASP A 199 4.00 -5.38 22.16
CA ASP A 199 3.43 -4.40 23.09
C ASP A 199 4.41 -3.25 23.37
N ALA A 200 5.72 -3.57 23.43
CA ALA A 200 6.78 -2.57 23.63
C ALA A 200 6.86 -1.52 22.51
N ASP A 201 6.48 -1.87 21.28
CA ASP A 201 6.43 -0.90 20.18
C ASP A 201 5.30 0.11 20.37
N ILE A 202 4.13 -0.36 20.83
CA ILE A 202 2.97 0.50 21.11
C ILE A 202 3.22 1.36 22.36
N ASP A 203 3.74 0.77 23.44
CA ASP A 203 4.08 1.50 24.67
C ASP A 203 5.22 2.50 24.45
N GLY A 204 6.12 2.21 23.51
CA GLY A 204 7.15 3.15 23.06
C GLY A 204 6.56 4.42 22.43
N LEU A 205 5.52 4.27 21.60
CA LEU A 205 4.80 5.39 20.98
C LEU A 205 3.95 6.17 21.98
N ARG A 206 3.33 5.51 22.96
CA ARG A 206 2.49 6.14 24.00
C ARG A 206 3.19 7.21 24.83
N LYS A 207 4.52 7.21 24.83
CA LYS A 207 5.33 8.25 25.49
C LYS A 207 5.16 9.63 24.84
N ASP A 208 4.82 9.67 23.56
CA ASP A 208 4.73 10.91 22.78
C ASP A 208 3.40 11.07 22.01
N TYR A 209 2.64 10.00 21.82
CA TYR A 209 1.40 9.97 21.04
C TYR A 209 0.23 9.42 21.86
N GLN A 210 -0.95 10.02 21.69
CA GLN A 210 -2.19 9.52 22.26
C GLN A 210 -2.64 8.23 21.56
N ASP A 211 -3.44 7.39 22.23
CA ASP A 211 -3.92 6.11 21.67
C ASP A 211 -4.63 6.28 20.31
N LEU A 212 -5.43 7.34 20.14
CA LEU A 212 -6.06 7.63 18.85
C LEU A 212 -5.03 8.05 17.78
N GLN A 213 -3.97 8.77 18.13
CA GLN A 213 -2.88 9.09 17.19
C GLN A 213 -2.10 7.83 16.79
N ILE A 214 -1.90 6.89 17.73
CA ILE A 214 -1.27 5.60 17.44
C ILE A 214 -2.16 4.78 16.50
N LEU A 215 -3.47 4.73 16.76
CA LEU A 215 -4.40 4.05 15.86
C LEU A 215 -4.41 4.72 14.48
N GLU A 216 -4.46 6.04 14.42
CA GLU A 216 -4.37 6.81 13.17
C GLU A 216 -3.10 6.50 12.39
N MET A 217 -1.97 6.34 13.09
CA MET A 217 -0.68 5.93 12.52
C MET A 217 -0.75 4.51 11.96
N ILE A 218 -1.32 3.55 12.69
CA ILE A 218 -1.53 2.17 12.23
C ILE A 218 -2.39 2.14 10.97
N LEU A 219 -3.54 2.82 10.98
CA LEU A 219 -4.46 2.85 9.83
C LEU A 219 -3.81 3.52 8.61
N SER A 220 -3.01 4.57 8.83
CA SER A 220 -2.26 5.26 7.78
C SER A 220 -1.19 4.35 7.18
N VAL A 221 -0.31 3.77 8.00
CA VAL A 221 0.79 2.91 7.52
C VAL A 221 0.26 1.63 6.88
N ALA A 222 -0.81 1.02 7.42
CA ALA A 222 -1.49 -0.10 6.78
C ALA A 222 -2.08 0.32 5.41
N GLY A 223 -2.66 1.53 5.32
CA GLY A 223 -3.19 2.07 4.08
C GLY A 223 -2.10 2.30 3.02
N ASN A 224 -0.94 2.80 3.45
CA ASN A 224 0.25 2.97 2.63
C ASN A 224 0.73 1.63 2.07
N ASN A 225 0.73 0.60 2.90
CA ASN A 225 1.07 -0.77 2.52
C ASN A 225 0.12 -1.37 1.48
N ALA A 226 -1.19 -1.11 1.61
CA ALA A 226 -2.17 -1.48 0.60
C ALA A 226 -1.90 -0.76 -0.74
N ILE A 227 -1.64 0.55 -0.71
CA ILE A 227 -1.35 1.31 -1.93
C ILE A 227 -0.06 0.82 -2.60
N ASN A 228 1.01 0.57 -1.84
CA ASN A 228 2.25 0.03 -2.39
C ASN A 228 2.01 -1.29 -3.16
N ARG A 229 1.22 -2.20 -2.58
CA ARG A 229 0.85 -3.48 -3.18
C ARG A 229 0.01 -3.32 -4.43
N TRP A 230 -0.93 -2.37 -4.44
CA TRP A 230 -1.72 -2.10 -5.64
C TRP A 230 -0.84 -1.60 -6.78
N LYS A 231 -0.01 -0.58 -6.52
CA LYS A 231 0.84 0.05 -7.54
C LYS A 231 1.87 -0.91 -8.11
N GLU A 232 2.48 -1.72 -7.26
CA GLU A 232 3.45 -2.72 -7.69
C GLU A 232 2.80 -3.95 -8.34
N GLY A 233 1.74 -4.48 -7.74
CA GLY A 233 1.02 -5.65 -8.26
C GLY A 233 0.48 -5.42 -9.66
N ALA A 234 -0.17 -4.27 -9.90
CA ALA A 234 -0.69 -3.91 -11.21
C ALA A 234 0.37 -3.35 -12.17
N GLY A 235 1.56 -3.01 -11.65
CA GLY A 235 2.63 -2.41 -12.45
C GLY A 235 2.30 -1.01 -12.97
N VAL A 236 1.71 -0.16 -12.12
CA VAL A 236 1.28 1.18 -12.54
C VAL A 236 2.49 2.04 -12.94
N PRO A 237 2.54 2.58 -14.18
CA PRO A 237 3.64 3.44 -14.61
C PRO A 237 3.50 4.84 -14.01
N GLN A 238 4.64 5.51 -13.85
CA GLN A 238 4.70 6.92 -13.47
C GLN A 238 4.28 7.79 -14.67
N SER A 239 3.52 8.87 -14.45
CA SER A 239 3.23 9.79 -15.55
C SER A 239 4.45 10.66 -15.88
N GLN A 240 4.56 11.08 -17.15
CA GLN A 240 5.67 11.93 -17.61
C GLN A 240 5.79 13.24 -16.80
N GLY A 241 4.67 13.80 -16.35
CA GLY A 241 4.61 14.99 -15.49
C GLY A 241 4.76 14.72 -13.98
N GLY A 242 5.31 13.57 -13.56
CA GLY A 242 5.52 13.28 -12.14
C GLY A 242 4.24 13.06 -11.33
N GLY A 243 3.14 12.71 -11.99
CA GLY A 243 1.83 12.51 -11.37
C GLY A 243 0.95 13.75 -11.33
N GLY A 244 1.42 14.95 -11.71
CA GLY A 244 0.56 16.12 -11.96
C GLY A 244 -0.47 16.43 -10.87
N PHE A 245 -0.12 16.28 -9.60
CA PHE A 245 -1.08 16.50 -8.51
C PHE A 245 -0.99 17.94 -7.98
N GLY A 246 -2.10 18.67 -8.12
CA GLY A 246 -2.40 19.82 -7.28
C GLY A 246 -2.00 21.19 -7.80
N ARG A 247 -1.72 21.35 -9.11
CA ARG A 247 -1.86 22.70 -9.67
C ARG A 247 -3.35 22.99 -9.67
N ARG A 248 -3.81 23.69 -8.64
CA ARG A 248 -5.11 24.33 -8.69
C ARG A 248 -4.90 25.75 -9.20
N THR A 249 -5.82 26.23 -10.01
CA THR A 249 -5.91 27.66 -10.28
C THR A 249 -6.17 28.39 -8.95
N GLU A 250 -5.98 29.71 -8.91
CA GLU A 250 -6.38 30.52 -7.76
C GLU A 250 -7.87 30.32 -7.40
N SER A 251 -8.70 29.91 -8.36
CA SER A 251 -10.12 29.56 -8.17
C SER A 251 -10.37 28.15 -7.60
N GLY A 252 -9.34 27.33 -7.37
CA GLY A 252 -9.47 26.00 -6.74
C GLY A 252 -9.88 24.87 -7.70
N GLU A 253 -9.90 25.12 -9.01
CA GLU A 253 -10.15 24.11 -10.04
C GLU A 253 -8.87 23.31 -10.32
N VAL A 254 -8.99 22.07 -10.81
CA VAL A 254 -7.83 21.33 -11.31
C VAL A 254 -7.31 22.07 -12.53
N ALA A 255 -6.13 22.67 -12.42
CA ALA A 255 -5.53 23.38 -13.54
C ALA A 255 -5.29 22.38 -14.66
N ALA A 256 -5.70 22.76 -15.87
CA ALA A 256 -5.34 22.02 -17.06
C ALA A 256 -3.81 21.82 -17.08
N PRO A 257 -3.32 20.69 -17.61
CA PRO A 257 -1.90 20.52 -17.82
C PRO A 257 -1.40 21.74 -18.62
N ALA A 258 -0.44 22.46 -18.06
CA ALA A 258 0.23 23.49 -18.83
C ALA A 258 0.78 22.83 -20.12
N ALA A 259 0.74 23.56 -21.24
CA ALA A 259 1.41 23.21 -22.50
C ALA A 259 2.74 22.47 -22.21
N PRO A 260 3.06 21.42 -22.99
CA PRO A 260 3.71 20.19 -22.52
C PRO A 260 4.68 20.51 -21.40
N ALA A 261 4.24 20.26 -20.15
CA ALA A 261 4.98 20.59 -18.95
C ALA A 261 6.46 20.28 -19.18
N ALA A 262 7.34 21.27 -19.00
CA ALA A 262 8.78 21.04 -18.96
C ALA A 262 9.00 19.74 -18.17
N ALA A 263 9.58 18.72 -18.81
CA ALA A 263 9.54 17.36 -18.33
C ALA A 263 9.93 17.34 -16.84
N HIS A 264 8.97 17.04 -15.96
CA HIS A 264 9.27 16.92 -14.54
C HIS A 264 10.34 15.85 -14.41
N THR A 265 11.39 16.09 -13.63
CA THR A 265 12.45 15.09 -13.42
C THR A 265 12.65 14.85 -11.93
N TYR A 266 12.83 13.60 -11.56
CA TYR A 266 13.24 13.19 -10.22
C TYR A 266 14.76 13.28 -10.03
N LEU A 267 15.51 13.59 -11.09
CA LEU A 267 16.98 13.68 -11.07
C LEU A 267 17.48 15.03 -10.54
N THR A 268 16.82 15.56 -9.52
CA THR A 268 17.28 16.79 -8.84
C THR A 268 18.63 16.51 -8.16
N PRO A 269 19.56 17.50 -8.10
CA PRO A 269 20.85 17.33 -7.43
C PRO A 269 20.71 16.78 -6.00
N THR A 270 21.69 15.97 -5.59
CA THR A 270 21.77 15.44 -4.22
C THR A 270 22.98 16.07 -3.55
N SER A 271 22.81 16.60 -2.33
CA SER A 271 23.89 17.19 -1.55
C SER A 271 24.96 16.16 -1.20
N GLU A 272 26.21 16.60 -1.02
CA GLU A 272 27.35 15.71 -0.71
C GLU A 272 27.07 14.82 0.51
N LYS A 273 26.36 15.35 1.52
CA LYS A 273 25.94 14.63 2.73
C LYS A 273 25.18 13.32 2.41
N PHE A 274 24.33 13.33 1.38
CA PHE A 274 23.44 12.21 1.07
C PHE A 274 23.83 11.42 -0.20
N GLN A 275 24.88 11.84 -0.91
CA GLN A 275 25.30 11.18 -2.16
C GLN A 275 25.71 9.72 -1.95
N SER A 276 26.44 9.44 -0.88
CA SER A 276 26.97 8.11 -0.55
C SER A 276 26.29 7.45 0.66
N LEU A 277 25.30 8.12 1.28
CA LEU A 277 24.59 7.55 2.41
C LEU A 277 23.84 6.29 1.97
N ILE A 278 24.19 5.16 2.59
CA ILE A 278 23.46 3.90 2.43
C ILE A 278 22.18 3.98 3.27
N THR A 279 21.06 3.63 2.63
CA THR A 279 19.75 3.55 3.29
C THR A 279 19.78 2.73 4.58
N LYS A 280 19.04 3.20 5.58
CA LYS A 280 18.69 2.45 6.79
C LYS A 280 17.21 2.05 6.81
N VAL A 281 16.43 2.52 5.85
CA VAL A 281 14.99 2.26 5.76
C VAL A 281 14.69 1.05 4.89
N ALA A 282 15.27 0.96 3.70
CA ALA A 282 15.04 -0.20 2.86
C ALA A 282 15.76 -1.44 3.40
N PRO A 283 15.24 -2.63 3.12
CA PRO A 283 15.94 -3.88 3.44
C PRO A 283 17.21 -4.00 2.61
N VAL A 284 18.35 -4.12 3.28
CA VAL A 284 19.66 -4.32 2.67
C VAL A 284 20.23 -5.63 3.18
N VAL A 285 20.76 -6.44 2.26
CA VAL A 285 21.53 -7.63 2.59
C VAL A 285 22.97 -7.42 2.17
N ASN A 286 23.89 -7.84 3.03
CA ASN A 286 25.32 -7.75 2.77
C ASN A 286 25.80 -9.02 2.09
N ASP A 287 26.75 -8.88 1.18
CA ASP A 287 27.41 -10.03 0.55
C ASP A 287 28.19 -10.80 1.62
N SER A 288 27.97 -12.11 1.69
CA SER A 288 28.57 -12.96 2.73
C SER A 288 30.10 -13.06 2.65
N LYS A 289 30.71 -12.76 1.51
CA LYS A 289 32.16 -12.82 1.30
C LYS A 289 32.83 -11.47 1.53
N THR A 290 32.21 -10.38 1.05
CA THR A 290 32.82 -9.05 1.13
C THR A 290 32.32 -8.20 2.31
N GLY A 291 31.15 -8.53 2.86
CA GLY A 291 30.47 -7.72 3.89
C GLY A 291 29.79 -6.45 3.35
N GLU A 292 29.91 -6.18 2.05
CA GLU A 292 29.39 -4.97 1.41
C GLU A 292 27.87 -5.05 1.18
N PRO A 293 27.12 -3.94 1.31
CA PRO A 293 25.70 -3.91 1.03
C PRO A 293 25.41 -4.20 -0.45
N THR A 294 24.38 -5.01 -0.71
CA THR A 294 23.98 -5.40 -2.06
C THR A 294 22.65 -4.77 -2.47
N LYS A 295 22.41 -4.71 -3.79
CA LYS A 295 21.14 -4.24 -4.37
C LYS A 295 20.08 -5.34 -4.49
N LEU A 296 20.33 -6.51 -3.91
CA LEU A 296 19.44 -7.66 -4.00
C LEU A 296 18.11 -7.35 -3.30
N THR A 297 17.01 -7.57 -4.01
CA THR A 297 15.67 -7.50 -3.43
C THR A 297 15.37 -8.79 -2.69
N VAL A 298 15.10 -8.65 -1.39
CA VAL A 298 14.85 -9.78 -0.50
C VAL A 298 13.58 -9.59 0.33
N CYS A 299 13.00 -10.73 0.73
CA CYS A 299 12.02 -10.77 1.81
C CYS A 299 12.48 -11.81 2.82
N ASN A 300 13.08 -11.35 3.92
CA ASN A 300 13.68 -12.21 4.94
C ASN A 300 12.67 -12.54 6.05
N ARG A 301 11.53 -13.13 5.66
CA ARG A 301 10.57 -13.69 6.63
C ARG A 301 11.10 -15.02 7.16
N PRO A 302 10.97 -15.32 8.47
CA PRO A 302 11.27 -16.64 8.99
C PRO A 302 10.36 -17.71 8.35
N PRO A 303 10.81 -18.99 8.29
CA PRO A 303 9.96 -20.10 7.88
C PRO A 303 8.65 -20.14 8.65
N LEU A 304 7.56 -20.57 8.00
CA LEU A 304 6.24 -20.66 8.63
C LEU A 304 6.26 -21.67 9.78
N GLU A 305 5.47 -21.35 10.81
CA GLU A 305 5.29 -22.19 12.01
C GLU A 305 4.71 -23.57 11.69
N SER A 306 5.03 -24.56 12.52
CA SER A 306 4.41 -25.88 12.46
C SER A 306 2.91 -25.80 12.75
N ARG A 307 2.13 -26.82 12.35
CA ARG A 307 0.69 -26.89 12.64
C ARG A 307 0.38 -26.78 14.15
N ALA A 308 1.23 -27.36 15.00
CA ALA A 308 1.06 -27.28 16.46
C ALA A 308 1.29 -25.85 16.97
N ASP A 309 2.32 -25.18 16.46
CA ASP A 309 2.64 -23.80 16.82
C ASP A 309 1.59 -22.82 16.31
N VAL A 310 1.01 -23.07 15.12
CA VAL A 310 -0.13 -22.31 14.60
C VAL A 310 -1.33 -22.43 15.55
N ALA A 311 -1.68 -23.65 15.99
CA ALA A 311 -2.77 -23.84 16.93
C ALA A 311 -2.52 -23.07 18.25
N LYS A 312 -1.29 -23.13 18.79
CA LYS A 312 -0.90 -22.37 19.99
C LYS A 312 -0.99 -20.86 19.78
N ALA A 313 -0.58 -20.35 18.63
CA ALA A 313 -0.64 -18.93 18.31
C ALA A 313 -2.08 -18.44 18.17
N LEU A 314 -2.96 -19.23 17.56
CA LEU A 314 -4.40 -18.93 17.49
C LEU A 314 -5.04 -18.90 18.88
N GLU A 315 -4.73 -19.87 19.76
CA GLU A 315 -5.22 -19.85 21.15
C GLU A 315 -4.69 -18.64 21.93
N THR A 316 -3.43 -18.28 21.72
CA THR A 316 -2.86 -17.03 22.28
C THR A 316 -3.64 -15.81 21.78
N ALA A 317 -4.00 -15.77 20.49
CA ALA A 317 -4.78 -14.68 19.92
C ALA A 317 -6.21 -14.60 20.52
N ARG A 318 -6.82 -15.73 20.91
CA ARG A 318 -8.13 -15.75 21.60
C ARG A 318 -8.08 -15.19 23.02
N ALA A 319 -6.90 -15.16 23.64
CA ALA A 319 -6.71 -14.64 24.99
C ALA A 319 -6.22 -13.18 25.03
N ARG A 320 -6.00 -12.55 23.87
CA ARG A 320 -5.49 -11.17 23.81
C ARG A 320 -6.48 -10.16 24.38
N THR A 321 -5.91 -9.09 24.92
CA THR A 321 -6.62 -7.84 25.19
C THR A 321 -6.16 -6.81 24.15
N PRO A 322 -7.08 -6.10 23.47
CA PRO A 322 -6.71 -5.07 22.50
C PRO A 322 -5.77 -4.04 23.09
N ARG A 323 -4.72 -3.70 22.33
CA ARG A 323 -3.74 -2.68 22.70
C ARG A 323 -4.31 -1.28 22.62
N LEU A 324 -5.39 -1.06 21.88
CA LEU A 324 -5.94 0.26 21.56
C LEU A 324 -7.45 0.29 21.87
N PRO A 325 -8.01 1.49 22.13
CA PRO A 325 -9.39 1.62 22.55
C PRO A 325 -10.36 1.10 21.49
N LEU A 326 -11.39 0.38 21.93
CA LEU A 326 -12.51 -0.05 21.09
C LEU A 326 -13.73 0.83 21.41
N VAL A 327 -14.42 1.28 20.37
CA VAL A 327 -15.70 1.97 20.55
C VAL A 327 -16.73 0.99 21.13
N ASP A 328 -17.66 1.49 21.94
CA ASP A 328 -18.81 0.73 22.42
C ASP A 328 -19.62 0.14 21.24
N ASP A 329 -20.21 -1.03 21.44
CA ASP A 329 -20.87 -1.78 20.37
C ASP A 329 -22.03 -0.99 19.74
N ALA A 330 -22.90 -0.39 20.55
CA ALA A 330 -24.05 0.38 20.08
C ALA A 330 -23.60 1.64 19.31
N LYS A 331 -22.54 2.31 19.78
CA LYS A 331 -21.97 3.48 19.10
C LYS A 331 -21.30 3.11 17.78
N ALA A 332 -20.58 1.98 17.73
CA ALA A 332 -19.98 1.49 16.50
C ALA A 332 -21.07 1.08 15.49
N ARG A 333 -22.18 0.48 15.94
CA ARG A 333 -23.30 0.10 15.06
C ARG A 333 -23.97 1.29 14.37
N ALA A 334 -23.95 2.47 15.01
CA ALA A 334 -24.55 3.68 14.47
C ALA A 334 -23.84 4.26 13.23
N ILE A 335 -22.61 3.82 12.93
CA ILE A 335 -21.80 4.36 11.82
C ILE A 335 -21.49 3.33 10.72
N VAL A 336 -21.88 2.08 10.91
CA VAL A 336 -21.63 0.97 9.95
C VAL A 336 -22.92 0.61 9.22
N SER A 337 -22.80 0.00 8.03
CA SER A 337 -23.97 -0.44 7.27
C SER A 337 -24.77 -1.50 8.04
N SER A 338 -26.08 -1.53 7.83
CA SER A 338 -27.01 -2.50 8.43
C SER A 338 -26.82 -3.95 7.94
N THR A 339 -25.76 -4.24 7.18
CA THR A 339 -25.47 -5.55 6.58
C THR A 339 -24.71 -6.48 7.52
N LEU A 340 -24.16 -5.97 8.62
CA LEU A 340 -23.50 -6.80 9.63
C LEU A 340 -24.54 -7.61 10.42
N PRO A 341 -24.27 -8.90 10.72
CA PRO A 341 -25.18 -9.74 11.49
C PRO A 341 -25.56 -9.15 12.85
N ASP A 342 -26.68 -9.62 13.39
CA ASP A 342 -27.08 -9.30 14.77
C ASP A 342 -26.16 -9.99 15.79
N GLY A 343 -25.89 -9.31 16.90
CA GLY A 343 -24.93 -9.73 17.92
C GLY A 343 -23.76 -8.77 18.08
N PRO A 344 -22.79 -9.10 18.96
CA PRO A 344 -21.60 -8.26 19.18
C PRO A 344 -20.81 -8.05 17.88
N LEU A 345 -20.45 -6.80 17.60
CA LEU A 345 -19.60 -6.46 16.47
C LEU A 345 -18.18 -6.99 16.68
N PRO A 346 -17.52 -7.49 15.62
CA PRO A 346 -16.11 -7.84 15.68
C PRO A 346 -15.26 -6.66 16.17
N GLN A 347 -14.22 -6.94 16.96
CA GLN A 347 -13.35 -5.93 17.55
C GLN A 347 -12.70 -5.04 16.48
N TRP A 348 -12.39 -5.57 15.29
CA TRP A 348 -11.82 -4.77 14.21
C TRP A 348 -12.78 -3.67 13.71
N VAL A 349 -14.09 -3.95 13.71
CA VAL A 349 -15.14 -2.98 13.38
C VAL A 349 -15.19 -1.90 14.44
N ARG A 350 -15.21 -2.29 15.72
CA ARG A 350 -15.23 -1.39 16.87
C ARG A 350 -13.95 -0.55 17.00
N LEU A 351 -12.81 -1.09 16.58
CA LEU A 351 -11.53 -0.39 16.50
C LEU A 351 -11.59 0.69 15.41
N ALA A 352 -11.98 0.32 14.18
CA ALA A 352 -12.10 1.24 13.06
C ALA A 352 -13.12 2.35 13.35
N ALA A 353 -14.17 2.05 14.12
CA ALA A 353 -15.21 3.00 14.51
C ALA A 353 -14.73 4.18 15.37
N ASN A 354 -13.50 4.16 15.90
CA ASN A 354 -12.91 5.35 16.53
C ASN A 354 -12.77 6.51 15.54
N PHE A 355 -12.79 6.24 14.24
CA PHE A 355 -12.80 7.23 13.16
C PHE A 355 -14.11 7.09 12.37
N PRO A 356 -15.20 7.80 12.72
CA PRO A 356 -16.52 7.50 12.19
C PRO A 356 -16.67 7.63 10.67
N ARG A 357 -15.88 8.47 10.01
CA ARG A 357 -15.92 8.64 8.54
C ARG A 357 -14.98 7.66 7.86
N GLU A 358 -13.71 7.68 8.25
CA GLU A 358 -12.69 6.84 7.61
C GLU A 358 -12.90 5.36 7.98
N GLY A 359 -13.23 5.08 9.23
CA GLY A 359 -13.58 3.75 9.73
C GLY A 359 -14.75 3.13 8.99
N ALA A 360 -15.87 3.86 8.84
CA ALA A 360 -17.03 3.37 8.09
C ALA A 360 -16.68 3.03 6.63
N ASN A 361 -15.89 3.87 5.97
CA ASN A 361 -15.39 3.60 4.61
C ASN A 361 -14.51 2.35 4.56
N ARG A 362 -13.65 2.14 5.57
CA ARG A 362 -12.79 0.95 5.64
C ARG A 362 -13.55 -0.32 5.92
N ILE A 363 -14.50 -0.29 6.83
CA ILE A 363 -15.39 -1.42 7.12
C ILE A 363 -16.14 -1.82 5.86
N THR A 364 -16.74 -0.86 5.16
CA THR A 364 -17.43 -1.09 3.89
C THR A 364 -16.50 -1.71 2.83
N ALA A 365 -15.27 -1.22 2.71
CA ALA A 365 -14.31 -1.74 1.73
C ALA A 365 -13.87 -3.19 2.04
N VAL A 366 -13.68 -3.53 3.32
CA VAL A 366 -13.33 -4.89 3.75
C VAL A 366 -14.46 -5.86 3.46
N LEU A 367 -15.69 -5.51 3.85
CA LEU A 367 -16.88 -6.33 3.59
C LEU A 367 -17.12 -6.51 2.08
N ALA A 368 -17.01 -5.42 1.31
CA ALA A 368 -17.15 -5.47 -0.14
C ALA A 368 -16.12 -6.41 -0.79
N ALA A 369 -14.87 -6.42 -0.32
CA ALA A 369 -13.84 -7.31 -0.86
C ALA A 369 -14.17 -8.80 -0.62
N ASP A 370 -14.90 -9.12 0.45
CA ASP A 370 -15.33 -10.50 0.74
C ASP A 370 -16.56 -10.89 -0.10
N GLU A 371 -17.51 -9.97 -0.28
CA GLU A 371 -18.82 -10.24 -0.90
C GLU A 371 -18.90 -10.03 -2.41
N LYS A 372 -18.11 -9.09 -2.97
CA LYS A 372 -18.21 -8.67 -4.38
C LYS A 372 -17.12 -9.26 -5.28
N GLY A 373 -17.26 -9.07 -6.58
CA GLY A 373 -16.30 -9.55 -7.57
C GLY A 373 -16.56 -11.00 -7.98
N ASP A 374 -15.69 -11.49 -8.86
CA ASP A 374 -15.84 -12.75 -9.59
C ASP A 374 -15.00 -13.88 -8.99
N LEU A 375 -14.05 -13.55 -8.10
CA LEU A 375 -13.23 -14.54 -7.42
C LEU A 375 -14.08 -15.48 -6.56
N LYS A 376 -13.85 -16.78 -6.71
CA LYS A 376 -14.52 -17.82 -5.93
C LYS A 376 -14.34 -17.60 -4.42
N PRO A 377 -15.38 -17.79 -3.59
CA PRO A 377 -15.27 -17.65 -2.14
C PRO A 377 -14.15 -18.50 -1.51
N LEU A 378 -13.94 -19.73 -2.02
CA LEU A 378 -12.86 -20.59 -1.56
C LEU A 378 -11.48 -20.00 -1.84
N LEU A 379 -11.25 -19.46 -3.04
CA LEU A 379 -9.99 -18.82 -3.41
C LEU A 379 -9.70 -17.61 -2.53
N LYS A 380 -10.71 -16.78 -2.22
CA LYS A 380 -10.57 -15.65 -1.29
C LYS A 380 -10.19 -16.09 0.12
N ALA A 381 -10.80 -17.17 0.62
CA ALA A 381 -10.51 -17.72 1.94
C ALA A 381 -9.08 -18.30 2.00
N GLN A 382 -8.67 -19.04 0.95
CA GLN A 382 -7.31 -19.59 0.83
C GLN A 382 -6.26 -18.48 0.73
N ALA A 383 -6.50 -17.46 -0.11
CA ALA A 383 -5.63 -16.30 -0.20
C ALA A 383 -5.55 -15.55 1.14
N SER A 384 -6.67 -15.38 1.86
CA SER A 384 -6.68 -14.74 3.18
C SER A 384 -5.78 -15.49 4.18
N TRP A 385 -5.84 -16.83 4.19
CA TRP A 385 -4.95 -17.64 5.02
C TRP A 385 -3.49 -17.43 4.62
N ILE A 386 -3.16 -17.58 3.33
CA ILE A 386 -1.78 -17.42 2.83
C ILE A 386 -1.21 -16.05 3.20
N ILE A 387 -1.99 -14.98 2.99
CA ILE A 387 -1.58 -13.58 3.28
C ILE A 387 -1.37 -13.41 4.79
N ALA A 388 -2.34 -13.82 5.62
CA ALA A 388 -2.25 -13.71 7.07
C ALA A 388 -1.07 -14.49 7.66
N ARG A 389 -0.75 -15.65 7.10
CA ARG A 389 0.41 -16.46 7.49
C ARG A 389 1.74 -15.78 7.10
N GLN A 390 1.80 -15.08 5.96
CA GLN A 390 3.00 -14.30 5.60
C GLN A 390 3.29 -13.16 6.58
N ASP A 391 2.25 -12.49 7.08
CA ASP A 391 2.40 -11.40 8.03
C ASP A 391 2.39 -11.87 9.50
N ARG A 392 2.06 -13.15 9.76
CA ARG A 392 1.76 -13.71 11.10
C ARG A 392 0.69 -12.89 11.83
N ALA A 393 -0.33 -12.47 11.10
CA ALA A 393 -1.49 -11.79 11.63
C ALA A 393 -2.48 -12.84 12.17
N TRP A 394 -2.35 -13.20 13.44
CA TRP A 394 -3.04 -14.34 14.04
C TRP A 394 -4.54 -14.12 14.18
N TYR A 395 -4.96 -12.87 14.36
CA TYR A 395 -6.38 -12.50 14.28
C TYR A 395 -6.94 -12.84 12.89
N ALA A 396 -6.30 -12.35 11.82
CA ALA A 396 -6.73 -12.57 10.46
C ALA A 396 -6.61 -14.04 10.03
N ALA A 397 -5.56 -14.75 10.46
CA ALA A 397 -5.38 -16.17 10.21
C ALA A 397 -6.51 -17.00 10.84
N GLY A 398 -6.94 -16.66 12.06
CA GLY A 398 -8.08 -17.30 12.71
C GLY A 398 -9.41 -17.05 12.00
N VAL A 399 -9.63 -15.82 11.51
CA VAL A 399 -10.80 -15.49 10.69
C VAL A 399 -10.79 -16.29 9.38
N ALA A 400 -9.64 -16.34 8.69
CA ALA A 400 -9.48 -17.13 7.46
C ALA A 400 -9.67 -18.64 7.70
N GLN A 401 -9.13 -19.19 8.80
CA GLN A 401 -9.30 -20.60 9.15
C GLN A 401 -10.77 -20.97 9.34
N ARG A 402 -11.51 -20.14 10.09
CA ARG A 402 -12.94 -20.35 10.30
C ARG A 402 -13.68 -20.35 8.97
N ARG A 403 -13.38 -19.36 8.12
CA ARG A 403 -14.01 -19.25 6.80
C ARG A 403 -13.71 -20.45 5.90
N LEU A 404 -12.47 -20.96 5.94
CA LEU A 404 -12.08 -22.17 5.21
C LEU A 404 -12.87 -23.39 5.69
N LYS A 405 -13.05 -23.56 7.01
CA LYS A 405 -13.86 -24.64 7.60
C LYS A 405 -15.34 -24.54 7.22
N GLU A 406 -15.92 -23.35 7.26
CA GLU A 406 -17.29 -23.09 6.80
C GLU A 406 -17.49 -23.45 5.32
N LEU A 407 -16.44 -23.30 4.51
CA LEU A 407 -16.42 -23.68 3.10
C LEU A 407 -16.06 -25.15 2.87
N GLY A 408 -15.99 -25.95 3.94
CA GLY A 408 -15.79 -27.40 3.88
C GLY A 408 -14.34 -27.86 3.75
N GLN A 409 -13.34 -26.98 3.95
CA GLN A 409 -11.94 -27.40 3.97
C GLN A 409 -11.60 -28.15 5.26
N THR A 410 -10.88 -29.27 5.12
CA THR A 410 -10.33 -30.00 6.27
C THR A 410 -9.10 -29.28 6.83
N ASP A 411 -8.71 -29.59 8.07
CA ASP A 411 -7.49 -29.02 8.65
C ASP A 411 -6.23 -29.38 7.83
N ASP A 412 -6.19 -30.55 7.19
CA ASP A 412 -5.07 -30.97 6.34
C ASP A 412 -5.01 -30.15 5.06
N GLN A 413 -6.15 -29.84 4.44
CA GLN A 413 -6.23 -28.94 3.28
C GLN A 413 -5.79 -27.51 3.64
N ILE A 414 -6.18 -27.02 4.82
CA ILE A 414 -5.74 -25.72 5.33
C ILE A 414 -4.22 -25.72 5.56
N ALA A 415 -3.68 -26.77 6.19
CA ALA A 415 -2.25 -26.91 6.42
C ALA A 415 -1.44 -26.97 5.12
N ALA A 416 -1.99 -27.60 4.06
CA ALA A 416 -1.36 -27.66 2.75
C ALA A 416 -1.18 -26.29 2.07
N LEU A 417 -1.95 -25.26 2.48
CA LEU A 417 -1.78 -23.89 1.99
C LEU A 417 -0.46 -23.24 2.44
N ASP A 418 0.18 -23.76 3.50
CA ASP A 418 1.50 -23.30 3.96
C ASP A 418 2.66 -24.02 3.20
N GLY A 419 2.34 -24.97 2.32
CA GLY A 419 3.31 -25.82 1.61
C GLY A 419 3.84 -25.25 0.28
N ASP A 420 4.37 -26.16 -0.56
CA ASP A 420 4.91 -25.86 -1.89
C ASP A 420 3.83 -25.81 -3.01
N TRP A 421 2.61 -26.19 -2.65
CA TRP A 421 1.43 -26.27 -3.50
C TRP A 421 1.54 -27.24 -4.68
N SER A 422 2.41 -28.26 -4.64
CA SER A 422 2.58 -29.24 -5.73
C SER A 422 1.26 -29.89 -6.18
N GLU A 423 0.37 -30.14 -5.23
CA GLU A 423 -0.93 -30.80 -5.41
C GLU A 423 -2.04 -29.86 -5.91
N PHE A 424 -1.78 -28.55 -5.98
CA PHE A 424 -2.76 -27.57 -6.47
C PHE A 424 -2.67 -27.38 -7.98
N SER A 425 -3.79 -26.96 -8.57
CA SER A 425 -3.84 -26.68 -10.00
C SER A 425 -2.82 -25.60 -10.41
N PRO A 426 -2.35 -25.59 -11.68
CA PRO A 426 -1.46 -24.53 -12.15
C PRO A 426 -2.01 -23.11 -11.94
N VAL A 427 -3.32 -22.91 -12.12
CA VAL A 427 -3.96 -21.60 -11.92
C VAL A 427 -3.96 -21.21 -10.44
N ASP A 428 -4.27 -22.13 -9.53
CA ASP A 428 -4.26 -21.84 -8.08
C ASP A 428 -2.84 -21.51 -7.61
N ARG A 429 -1.82 -22.27 -8.04
CA ARG A 429 -0.42 -21.98 -7.72
C ARG A 429 0.02 -20.59 -8.17
N ALA A 430 -0.40 -20.16 -9.36
CA ALA A 430 -0.08 -18.83 -9.87
C ALA A 430 -0.77 -17.72 -9.05
N MET A 431 -2.05 -17.90 -8.73
CA MET A 431 -2.81 -16.98 -7.88
C MET A 431 -2.24 -16.91 -6.46
N PHE A 432 -1.93 -18.05 -5.85
CA PHE A 432 -1.29 -18.10 -4.53
C PHE A 432 0.10 -17.45 -4.53
N THR A 433 0.88 -17.60 -5.61
CA THR A 433 2.18 -16.94 -5.76
C THR A 433 2.03 -15.43 -5.77
N VAL A 434 1.08 -14.89 -6.54
CA VAL A 434 0.75 -13.45 -6.56
C VAL A 434 0.37 -12.98 -5.15
N ALA A 435 -0.58 -13.65 -4.50
CA ALA A 435 -1.04 -13.27 -3.15
C ALA A 435 0.11 -13.30 -2.13
N ARG A 436 0.88 -14.40 -2.06
CA ARG A 436 1.98 -14.61 -1.10
C ARG A 436 3.08 -13.58 -1.27
N LYS A 437 3.59 -13.39 -2.48
CA LYS A 437 4.70 -12.47 -2.73
C LYS A 437 4.28 -11.02 -2.55
N LEU A 438 3.10 -10.66 -3.03
CA LEU A 438 2.57 -9.30 -2.87
C LEU A 438 2.31 -8.97 -1.39
N ALA A 439 1.83 -9.93 -0.60
CA ALA A 439 1.69 -9.77 0.85
C ALA A 439 3.03 -9.59 1.56
N ALA A 440 4.02 -10.42 1.24
CA ALA A 440 5.31 -10.44 1.93
C ALA A 440 6.14 -9.16 1.69
N SER A 441 6.37 -8.82 0.42
CA SER A 441 7.01 -7.57 0.00
C SER A 441 6.67 -7.31 -1.46
N PRO A 442 5.98 -6.21 -1.81
CA PRO A 442 5.40 -6.06 -3.14
C PRO A 442 6.42 -6.05 -4.29
N VAL A 443 7.68 -5.66 -4.01
CA VAL A 443 8.75 -5.63 -5.00
C VAL A 443 9.32 -7.02 -5.35
N VAL A 444 9.08 -8.05 -4.54
CA VAL A 444 9.57 -9.43 -4.81
C VAL A 444 8.72 -10.18 -5.84
N LEU A 445 7.51 -9.68 -6.14
CA LEU A 445 6.64 -10.22 -7.17
C LEU A 445 7.17 -9.79 -8.54
N THR A 446 7.55 -10.75 -9.39
CA THR A 446 8.15 -10.47 -10.71
C THR A 446 7.10 -10.17 -11.76
N ASP A 447 7.53 -9.65 -12.92
CA ASP A 447 6.62 -9.40 -14.04
C ASP A 447 6.18 -10.73 -14.68
N SER A 448 7.06 -11.73 -14.76
CA SER A 448 6.74 -13.04 -15.31
C SER A 448 5.76 -13.86 -14.46
N GLU A 449 5.81 -13.73 -13.14
CA GLU A 449 4.83 -14.36 -12.24
C GLU A 449 3.43 -13.77 -12.44
N VAL A 450 3.33 -12.45 -12.62
CA VAL A 450 2.04 -11.81 -12.93
C VAL A 450 1.58 -12.16 -14.34
N ASP A 451 2.47 -12.18 -15.33
CA ASP A 451 2.14 -12.60 -16.70
C ASP A 451 1.65 -14.06 -16.75
N ALA A 452 2.29 -14.98 -16.01
CA ALA A 452 1.85 -16.36 -15.87
C ALA A 452 0.45 -16.45 -15.23
N ALA A 453 0.20 -15.70 -14.16
CA ALA A 453 -1.13 -15.64 -13.54
C ALA A 453 -2.19 -15.08 -14.51
N VAL A 454 -1.86 -14.02 -15.27
CA VAL A 454 -2.78 -13.43 -16.27
C VAL A 454 -3.07 -14.42 -17.39
N LYS A 455 -2.08 -15.19 -17.86
CA LYS A 455 -2.29 -16.23 -18.88
C LYS A 455 -3.20 -17.36 -18.41
N LEU A 456 -3.12 -17.74 -17.13
CA LEU A 456 -3.86 -18.87 -16.57
C LEU A 456 -5.25 -18.48 -16.05
N ALA A 457 -5.37 -17.36 -15.34
CA ALA A 457 -6.62 -16.91 -14.70
C ALA A 457 -7.34 -15.79 -15.47
N GLY A 458 -6.64 -15.10 -16.37
CA GLY A 458 -7.15 -13.90 -17.03
C GLY A 458 -6.88 -12.62 -16.25
N PRO A 459 -6.86 -11.45 -16.92
CA PRO A 459 -6.50 -10.17 -16.30
C PRO A 459 -7.50 -9.70 -15.24
N ARG A 460 -8.79 -10.06 -15.38
CA ARG A 460 -9.85 -9.69 -14.44
C ARG A 460 -9.60 -10.30 -13.07
N ASP A 461 -9.45 -11.62 -13.01
CA ASP A 461 -9.24 -12.36 -11.77
C ASP A 461 -7.94 -11.95 -11.09
N VAL A 462 -6.85 -11.77 -11.86
CA VAL A 462 -5.57 -11.30 -11.31
C VAL A 462 -5.70 -9.90 -10.70
N VAL A 463 -6.39 -8.96 -11.37
CA VAL A 463 -6.60 -7.60 -10.83
C VAL A 463 -7.47 -7.63 -9.58
N GLN A 464 -8.52 -8.44 -9.55
CA GLN A 464 -9.34 -8.62 -8.35
C GLN A 464 -8.55 -9.28 -7.22
N LEU A 465 -7.64 -10.20 -7.51
CA LEU A 465 -6.79 -10.81 -6.48
C LEU A 465 -5.75 -9.81 -5.95
N ILE A 466 -5.14 -9.00 -6.81
CA ILE A 466 -4.25 -7.91 -6.39
C ILE A 466 -5.03 -6.95 -5.47
N SER A 467 -6.23 -6.54 -5.89
CA SER A 467 -7.17 -5.73 -5.10
C SER A 467 -7.41 -6.37 -3.73
N PHE A 468 -7.90 -7.60 -3.70
CA PHE A 468 -8.18 -8.37 -2.50
C PHE A 468 -6.97 -8.49 -1.57
N THR A 469 -5.78 -8.77 -2.12
CA THR A 469 -4.53 -8.87 -1.37
C THR A 469 -4.20 -7.55 -0.67
N THR A 470 -4.49 -6.41 -1.29
CA THR A 470 -4.26 -5.10 -0.66
C THR A 470 -5.21 -4.86 0.52
N THR A 471 -6.46 -5.31 0.44
CA THR A 471 -7.41 -5.29 1.57
C THR A 471 -6.89 -6.12 2.73
N ARG A 472 -6.45 -7.36 2.44
CA ARG A 472 -5.99 -8.29 3.47
C ARG A 472 -4.67 -7.82 4.11
N ALA A 473 -3.72 -7.32 3.31
CA ALA A 473 -2.49 -6.74 3.85
C ALA A 473 -2.73 -5.52 4.77
N TRP A 474 -3.79 -4.74 4.50
CA TRP A 474 -4.24 -3.69 5.42
C TRP A 474 -4.83 -4.29 6.70
N PHE A 475 -5.77 -5.23 6.55
CA PHE A 475 -6.48 -5.87 7.65
C PHE A 475 -5.53 -6.57 8.63
N ASP A 476 -4.58 -7.32 8.11
CA ASP A 476 -3.56 -8.05 8.86
C ASP A 476 -2.74 -7.09 9.73
N ARG A 477 -2.25 -6.00 9.14
CA ARG A 477 -1.48 -4.97 9.84
C ARG A 477 -2.28 -4.27 10.92
N VAL A 478 -3.53 -3.91 10.64
CA VAL A 478 -4.39 -3.22 11.61
C VAL A 478 -4.71 -4.12 12.79
N THR A 479 -5.19 -5.34 12.51
CA THR A 479 -5.65 -6.26 13.55
C THR A 479 -4.50 -6.81 14.40
N GLU A 480 -3.36 -7.12 13.79
CA GLU A 480 -2.19 -7.60 14.52
C GLU A 480 -1.48 -6.47 15.29
N ALA A 481 -1.37 -5.27 14.73
CA ALA A 481 -0.78 -4.13 15.45
C ALA A 481 -1.63 -3.70 16.65
N ALA A 482 -2.96 -3.72 16.52
CA ALA A 482 -3.88 -3.46 17.62
C ALA A 482 -4.00 -4.63 18.61
N GLY A 483 -3.39 -5.80 18.33
CA GLY A 483 -3.42 -6.96 19.21
C GLY A 483 -4.84 -7.47 19.47
N LEU A 484 -5.70 -7.45 18.45
CA LEU A 484 -7.11 -7.81 18.62
C LEU A 484 -7.28 -9.25 19.07
N GLN A 485 -8.31 -9.47 19.87
CA GLN A 485 -8.70 -10.80 20.35
C GLN A 485 -9.43 -11.55 19.25
N LEU A 486 -8.94 -12.75 18.89
CA LEU A 486 -9.65 -13.62 17.96
C LEU A 486 -10.95 -14.12 18.62
N GLU A 487 -12.10 -13.59 18.20
CA GLU A 487 -13.39 -13.92 18.79
C GLU A 487 -13.81 -15.36 18.48
N LYS A 488 -14.76 -15.90 19.23
CA LYS A 488 -15.25 -17.27 19.06
C LYS A 488 -16.01 -17.47 17.78
#